data_AF-A0A1Q9YD88-F1
#
_entry.id   AF-A0A1Q9YD88-F1
#
_cell.length_a   1.000
_cell.length_b   1.000
_cell.length_c   1.000
_cell.angle_alpha   90.00
_cell.angle_beta   90.00
_cell.angle_gamma   90.00
#
_symmetry.space_group_name_H-M   'P 1'
#
loop_
_entity.id
_entity.type
_entity.pdbx_description
1 polymer ?
#
loop_
_entity_poly.entity_id
_entity_poly.type
_entity_poly.pdbx_seq_one_letter_code
_entity_poly.pdbx_strand_id
1 'polypeptide(L)'
;MAISKRSLQKGLIHLFRTDLYIPTKIDPSKVQFVRIVPKNGVIVVKVGYRETLPDLKQDCRRIAALDLGVNNLAVCSSNVMDPLVIDGKYLKSVNQRSNKALAASRSYEEKQHGRKNSPKIQAIFLRRNNRISDYLHKASRYLVNQFVFNQIDTVIIGHNPGWKQDTNIGKRNNQNFCQIPFNVFIRMLEYKCRMAGIQVILCEESYTSKCSFLDDEECRKQQTYKGKRIHRGLYKSQNGKLINADQNGSLNILKKALLTLGQWNRLMYQQCLDRNEKAALIRYNVPRS
;
A
#
# COMPACT_ATOMS: atom_id res chain seq x y z
N MET A 1 26.71 -17.03 -5.40
CA MET A 1 27.36 -17.65 -4.23
C MET A 1 26.91 -19.10 -4.20
N ALA A 2 27.84 -20.06 -4.06
CA ALA A 2 27.50 -21.47 -4.05
C ALA A 2 26.66 -21.78 -2.80
N ILE A 3 25.50 -22.40 -3.01
CA ILE A 3 24.58 -22.79 -1.95
C ILE A 3 24.92 -24.22 -1.53
N SER A 4 25.09 -24.48 -0.23
CA SER A 4 25.22 -25.85 0.27
C SER A 4 23.87 -26.59 0.16
N LYS A 5 23.73 -27.46 -0.85
CA LYS A 5 22.53 -28.31 -1.02
C LYS A 5 22.28 -29.20 0.19
N ARG A 6 23.35 -29.69 0.83
CA ARG A 6 23.28 -30.56 2.03
C ARG A 6 22.70 -29.85 3.23
N SER A 7 23.07 -28.59 3.46
CA SER A 7 22.54 -27.80 4.58
C SER A 7 21.07 -27.44 4.35
N LEU A 8 20.70 -27.14 3.09
CA LEU A 8 19.33 -26.82 2.73
C LEU A 8 18.36 -27.99 2.94
N GLN A 9 18.77 -29.22 2.63
CA GLN A 9 17.95 -30.41 2.93
C GLN A 9 17.62 -30.56 4.42
N LYS A 10 18.43 -29.96 5.31
CA LYS A 10 18.17 -29.90 6.76
C LYS A 10 17.34 -28.68 7.18
N GLY A 11 16.75 -27.95 6.23
CA GLY A 11 16.02 -26.70 6.49
C GLY A 11 16.93 -25.51 6.85
N LEU A 12 18.22 -25.57 6.51
CA LEU A 12 19.20 -24.55 6.86
C LEU A 12 19.86 -23.92 5.64
N ILE A 13 19.87 -22.59 5.58
CA ILE A 13 20.67 -21.85 4.62
C ILE A 13 22.05 -21.63 5.24
N HIS A 14 23.03 -22.35 4.72
CA HIS A 14 24.43 -22.19 5.11
C HIS A 14 25.11 -21.18 4.17
N LEU A 15 25.70 -20.14 4.76
CA LEU A 15 26.49 -19.18 4.02
C LEU A 15 27.90 -19.74 3.85
N PHE A 16 28.24 -20.14 2.62
CA PHE A 16 29.52 -20.78 2.31
C PHE A 16 30.71 -19.95 2.83
N ARG A 17 31.65 -20.61 3.52
CA ARG A 17 32.82 -20.04 4.23
C ARG A 17 32.52 -19.24 5.51
N THR A 18 31.34 -19.43 6.11
CA THR A 18 31.06 -18.92 7.45
C THR A 18 30.39 -19.99 8.30
N ASP A 19 30.34 -19.78 9.62
CA ASP A 19 29.58 -20.64 10.56
C ASP A 19 28.12 -20.19 10.72
N LEU A 20 27.61 -19.39 9.77
CA LEU A 20 26.25 -18.85 9.82
C LEU A 20 25.26 -19.80 9.13
N TYR A 21 24.32 -20.31 9.94
CA TYR A 21 23.19 -21.13 9.50
C TYR A 21 21.89 -20.40 9.79
N ILE A 22 21.06 -20.20 8.77
CA ILE A 22 19.79 -19.49 8.88
C ILE A 22 18.65 -20.49 8.67
N PRO A 23 17.74 -20.69 9.63
CA PRO A 23 16.61 -21.58 9.46
C PRO A 23 15.67 -21.05 8.38
N THR A 24 15.21 -21.95 7.51
CA THR A 24 14.24 -21.63 6.46
C THR A 24 13.09 -22.64 6.49
N LYS A 25 11.88 -22.15 6.26
CA LYS A 25 10.68 -22.98 6.05
C LYS A 25 10.40 -23.24 4.56
N ILE A 26 11.24 -22.69 3.68
CA ILE A 26 11.10 -22.83 2.23
C ILE A 26 11.57 -24.23 1.85
N ASP A 27 10.79 -24.92 1.03
CA ASP A 27 11.17 -26.18 0.42
C ASP A 27 12.53 -26.03 -0.29
N PRO A 28 13.56 -26.80 0.10
CA PRO A 28 14.88 -26.78 -0.51
C PRO A 28 14.88 -26.92 -2.03
N SER A 29 13.93 -27.67 -2.59
CA SER A 29 13.82 -27.90 -4.03
C SER A 29 13.43 -26.63 -4.81
N LYS A 30 12.74 -25.70 -4.15
CA LYS A 30 12.29 -24.43 -4.74
C LYS A 30 13.37 -23.35 -4.74
N VAL A 31 14.36 -23.45 -3.86
CA VAL A 31 15.41 -22.43 -3.70
C VAL A 31 16.29 -22.35 -4.96
N GLN A 32 16.36 -21.17 -5.57
CA GLN A 32 17.14 -20.91 -6.79
C GLN A 32 18.49 -20.30 -6.46
N PHE A 33 18.51 -19.30 -5.57
CA PHE A 33 19.74 -18.61 -5.20
C PHE A 33 19.68 -18.03 -3.78
N VAL A 34 20.85 -17.90 -3.17
CA VAL A 34 21.06 -17.14 -1.94
C VAL A 34 22.13 -16.09 -2.25
N ARG A 35 21.79 -14.82 -1.99
CA ARG A 35 22.69 -13.69 -2.21
C ARG A 35 22.89 -12.93 -0.91
N ILE A 36 24.15 -12.67 -0.59
CA ILE A 36 24.55 -11.77 0.47
C ILE A 36 24.68 -10.36 -0.11
N VAL A 37 24.04 -9.39 0.53
CA VAL A 37 24.08 -7.97 0.14
C VAL A 37 24.52 -7.15 1.35
N PRO A 38 25.76 -6.63 1.37
CA PRO A 38 26.19 -5.70 2.41
C PRO A 38 25.39 -4.40 2.29
N LYS A 39 24.93 -3.87 3.42
CA LYS A 39 24.11 -2.67 3.48
C LYS A 39 24.40 -1.90 4.77
N ASN A 40 25.19 -0.84 4.69
CA ASN A 40 25.43 0.14 5.76
C ASN A 40 25.48 -0.46 7.19
N GLY A 41 26.52 -1.22 7.49
CA GLY A 41 26.74 -1.81 8.81
C GLY A 41 25.90 -3.07 9.11
N VAL A 42 25.09 -3.55 8.15
CA VAL A 42 24.42 -4.86 8.24
C VAL A 42 24.65 -5.68 6.98
N ILE A 43 24.46 -7.00 7.11
CA ILE A 43 24.48 -7.94 6.01
C ILE A 43 23.04 -8.42 5.78
N VAL A 44 22.53 -8.25 4.55
CA VAL A 44 21.20 -8.72 4.17
C VAL A 44 21.35 -10.01 3.37
N VAL A 45 20.76 -11.09 3.85
CA VAL A 45 20.66 -12.35 3.12
C VAL A 45 19.35 -12.38 2.35
N LYS A 46 19.43 -12.51 1.03
CA LYS A 46 18.29 -12.63 0.13
C LYS A 46 18.21 -14.06 -0.41
N VAL A 47 17.04 -14.67 -0.25
CA VAL A 47 16.75 -16.02 -0.73
C VAL A 47 15.74 -15.91 -1.86
N GLY A 48 16.16 -16.29 -3.08
CA GLY A 48 15.29 -16.38 -4.25
C GLY A 48 14.83 -17.83 -4.42
N TYR A 49 13.52 -18.03 -4.55
CA TYR A 49 12.90 -19.34 -4.75
C TYR A 49 11.78 -19.24 -5.78
N ARG A 50 11.45 -20.36 -6.43
CA ARG A 50 10.28 -20.47 -7.32
C ARG A 50 9.05 -20.83 -6.51
N GLU A 51 7.94 -20.20 -6.84
CA GLU A 51 6.64 -20.55 -6.29
C GLU A 51 5.66 -20.72 -7.44
N THR A 52 4.82 -21.76 -7.37
CA THR A 52 3.73 -21.94 -8.33
C THR A 52 2.60 -21.00 -7.92
N LEU A 53 2.19 -20.13 -8.84
CA LEU A 53 1.13 -19.18 -8.59
C LEU A 53 -0.20 -19.79 -9.05
N PRO A 54 -1.29 -19.62 -8.28
CA PRO A 54 -2.61 -20.09 -8.70
C PRO A 54 -3.09 -19.33 -9.95
N ASP A 55 -4.11 -19.85 -10.61
CA ASP A 55 -4.78 -19.08 -11.65
C ASP A 55 -5.48 -17.85 -11.07
N LEU A 56 -5.61 -16.82 -11.90
CA LEU A 56 -6.31 -15.61 -11.53
C LEU A 56 -7.81 -15.85 -11.60
N LYS A 57 -8.54 -15.40 -10.59
CA LYS A 57 -10.00 -15.30 -10.64
C LYS A 57 -10.36 -14.20 -11.64
N GLN A 58 -11.18 -14.52 -12.65
CA GLN A 58 -11.51 -13.59 -13.75
C GLN A 58 -12.98 -13.16 -13.77
N ASP A 59 -13.75 -13.51 -12.74
CA ASP A 59 -15.21 -13.27 -12.75
C ASP A 59 -15.58 -11.79 -12.62
N CYS A 60 -14.70 -10.94 -12.05
CA CYS A 60 -14.96 -9.52 -11.75
C CYS A 60 -16.30 -9.31 -11.01
N ARG A 61 -16.66 -10.21 -10.07
CA ARG A 61 -17.95 -10.17 -9.35
C ARG A 61 -17.80 -9.62 -7.95
N ARG A 62 -16.68 -9.91 -7.29
CA ARG A 62 -16.38 -9.57 -5.89
C ARG A 62 -15.16 -8.67 -5.89
N ILE A 63 -15.40 -7.37 -5.83
CA ILE A 63 -14.40 -6.36 -6.16
C ILE A 63 -14.13 -5.51 -4.92
N ALA A 64 -12.86 -5.24 -4.66
CA ALA A 64 -12.43 -4.22 -3.71
C ALA A 64 -11.68 -3.11 -4.44
N ALA A 65 -11.84 -1.87 -4.00
CA ALA A 65 -11.07 -0.74 -4.49
C ALA A 65 -10.28 -0.09 -3.35
N LEU A 66 -9.05 0.33 -3.63
CA LEU A 66 -8.15 0.97 -2.69
C LEU A 66 -7.82 2.39 -3.15
N ASP A 67 -8.18 3.37 -2.33
CA ASP A 67 -7.69 4.75 -2.43
C ASP A 67 -6.50 4.92 -1.47
N LEU A 68 -5.34 5.35 -1.99
CA LEU A 68 -4.10 5.44 -1.24
C LEU A 68 -3.83 6.86 -0.76
N GLY A 69 -3.51 7.03 0.53
CA GLY A 69 -3.36 8.34 1.14
C GLY A 69 -2.30 8.45 2.22
N VAL A 70 -2.06 9.68 2.69
CA VAL A 70 -1.04 9.96 3.73
C VAL A 70 -1.54 9.66 5.14
N ASN A 71 -2.76 10.11 5.46
CA ASN A 71 -3.32 9.95 6.81
C ASN A 71 -4.00 8.59 6.97
N ASN A 72 -4.72 8.16 5.94
CA ASN A 72 -5.22 6.82 5.77
C ASN A 72 -4.32 6.21 4.69
N LEU A 73 -3.47 5.24 5.03
CA LEU A 73 -2.54 4.62 4.08
C LEU A 73 -3.32 4.03 2.90
N ALA A 74 -4.43 3.38 3.21
CA ALA A 74 -5.39 2.87 2.24
C ALA A 74 -6.80 2.97 2.81
N VAL A 75 -7.76 3.39 1.98
CA VAL A 75 -9.20 3.25 2.24
C VAL A 75 -9.75 2.25 1.23
N CYS A 76 -10.35 1.20 1.74
CA CYS A 76 -10.89 0.10 0.99
C CYS A 76 -12.41 0.17 1.00
N SER A 77 -13.01 0.14 -0.19
CA SER A 77 -14.45 0.00 -0.40
C SER A 77 -14.70 -1.22 -1.29
N SER A 78 -15.87 -1.85 -1.17
CA SER A 78 -16.21 -3.05 -1.93
C SER A 78 -17.71 -3.18 -2.13
N ASN A 79 -18.11 -3.98 -3.13
CA ASN A 79 -19.49 -4.42 -3.28
C ASN A 79 -19.88 -5.56 -2.32
N VAL A 80 -18.93 -6.19 -1.63
CA VAL A 80 -19.18 -7.36 -0.75
C VAL A 80 -18.58 -7.27 0.64
N MET A 81 -17.77 -6.24 0.91
CA MET A 81 -17.05 -6.08 2.18
C MET A 81 -17.32 -4.70 2.77
N ASP A 82 -17.34 -4.61 4.09
CA ASP A 82 -17.47 -3.33 4.79
C ASP A 82 -16.23 -2.45 4.56
N PRO A 83 -16.40 -1.12 4.54
CA PRO A 83 -15.33 -0.20 4.26
C PRO A 83 -14.24 -0.27 5.35
N LEU A 84 -13.00 -0.45 4.92
CA LEU A 84 -11.84 -0.68 5.78
C LEU A 84 -10.78 0.39 5.57
N VAL A 85 -10.21 0.90 6.66
CA VAL A 85 -9.15 1.91 6.64
C VAL A 85 -7.90 1.39 7.31
N ILE A 86 -6.77 1.46 6.59
CA ILE A 86 -5.45 1.25 7.15
C ILE A 86 -4.88 2.60 7.59
N ASP A 87 -4.48 2.71 8.85
CA ASP A 87 -3.87 3.97 9.34
C ASP A 87 -2.59 4.31 8.57
N GLY A 88 -2.39 5.59 8.26
CA GLY A 88 -1.16 6.13 7.66
C GLY A 88 -0.42 7.08 8.60
N LYS A 89 -1.05 7.51 9.70
CA LYS A 89 -0.48 8.47 10.65
C LYS A 89 0.79 7.93 11.31
N TYR A 90 0.88 6.63 11.56
CA TYR A 90 2.12 6.03 12.05
C TYR A 90 3.31 6.25 11.11
N LEU A 91 3.15 6.03 9.79
CA LEU A 91 4.23 6.27 8.82
C LEU A 91 4.67 7.73 8.81
N LYS A 92 3.71 8.66 8.91
CA LYS A 92 3.99 10.09 9.08
C LYS A 92 4.82 10.37 10.34
N SER A 93 4.48 9.74 11.47
CA SER A 93 5.21 9.90 12.73
C SER A 93 6.65 9.37 12.64
N VAL A 94 6.86 8.23 11.98
CA VAL A 94 8.18 7.63 11.75
C VAL A 94 9.04 8.55 10.88
N ASN A 95 8.45 9.12 9.82
CA ASN A 95 9.10 10.10 8.95
C ASN A 95 9.49 11.35 9.73
N GLN A 96 8.57 11.94 10.51
CA GLN A 96 8.83 13.13 11.30
C GLN A 96 9.98 12.92 12.30
N ARG A 97 9.95 11.81 13.06
CA ARG A 97 11.02 11.46 14.01
C ARG A 97 12.37 11.32 13.30
N SER A 98 12.38 10.65 12.15
CA SER A 98 13.61 10.44 11.37
C SER A 98 14.16 11.75 10.82
N ASN A 99 13.29 12.64 10.30
CA ASN A 99 13.69 13.95 9.80
C ASN A 99 14.31 14.81 10.90
N LYS A 100 13.75 14.82 12.12
CA LYS A 100 14.32 15.54 13.27
C LYS A 100 15.72 15.00 13.62
N ALA A 101 15.87 13.68 13.69
CA ALA A 101 17.16 13.04 13.99
C ALA A 101 18.21 13.29 12.90
N LEU A 102 17.81 13.28 11.62
CA LEU A 102 18.67 13.58 10.48
C LEU A 102 19.15 15.03 10.49
N ALA A 103 18.27 15.99 10.78
CA ALA A 103 18.63 17.41 10.84
C ALA A 103 19.69 17.67 11.95
N ALA A 104 19.45 17.13 13.15
CA ALA A 104 20.39 17.26 14.26
C ALA A 104 21.75 16.59 13.93
N SER A 105 21.72 15.37 13.38
CA SER A 105 22.96 14.65 13.05
C SER A 105 23.74 15.32 11.93
N ARG A 106 23.08 15.80 10.86
CA ARG A 106 23.75 16.51 9.76
C ARG A 106 24.38 17.81 10.23
N SER A 107 23.68 18.59 11.06
CA SER A 107 24.22 19.84 11.59
C SER A 107 25.48 19.60 12.43
N TYR A 108 25.49 18.56 13.27
CA TYR A 108 26.66 18.19 14.04
C TYR A 108 27.83 17.73 13.15
N GLU A 109 27.58 16.82 12.21
CA GLU A 109 28.61 16.25 11.35
C GLU A 109 29.24 17.29 10.41
N GLU A 110 28.45 18.23 9.92
CA GLU A 110 28.93 19.34 9.09
C GLU A 110 29.80 20.31 9.91
N LYS A 111 29.37 20.66 11.13
CA LYS A 111 30.12 21.56 12.02
C LYS A 111 31.43 20.96 12.55
N GLN A 112 31.44 19.68 12.89
CA GLN A 112 32.57 19.05 13.57
C GLN A 112 33.56 18.37 12.59
N HIS A 113 33.05 17.91 11.45
CA HIS A 113 33.83 17.06 10.55
C HIS A 113 33.72 17.47 9.07
N GLY A 114 33.02 18.56 8.74
CA GLY A 114 32.86 19.04 7.36
C GLY A 114 32.17 18.06 6.41
N ARG A 115 31.50 17.02 6.94
CA ARG A 115 30.93 15.92 6.13
C ARG A 115 29.41 15.90 6.19
N LYS A 116 28.78 15.64 5.03
CA LYS A 116 27.31 15.57 4.89
C LYS A 116 26.73 14.18 5.13
N ASN A 117 27.59 13.16 5.26
CA ASN A 117 27.21 11.78 5.48
C ASN A 117 28.12 11.13 6.52
N SER A 118 27.54 10.25 7.34
CA SER A 118 28.26 9.51 8.38
C SER A 118 27.58 8.17 8.66
N PRO A 119 28.27 7.19 9.28
CA PRO A 119 27.66 5.93 9.69
C PRO A 119 26.40 6.13 10.56
N LYS A 120 26.40 7.16 11.41
CA LYS A 120 25.23 7.56 12.23
C LYS A 120 24.05 7.99 11.35
N ILE A 121 24.28 8.83 10.34
CA ILE A 121 23.24 9.25 9.38
C ILE A 121 22.70 8.04 8.62
N GLN A 122 23.57 7.14 8.16
CA GLN A 122 23.18 5.91 7.47
C GLN A 122 22.34 4.99 8.36
N ALA A 123 22.70 4.83 9.64
CA ALA A 123 21.95 4.05 10.61
C ALA A 123 20.53 4.61 10.84
N ILE A 124 20.36 5.94 10.87
CA ILE A 124 19.04 6.59 10.98
C ILE A 124 18.17 6.22 9.76
N PHE A 125 18.73 6.31 8.54
CA PHE A 125 18.01 5.90 7.32
C PHE A 125 17.65 4.41 7.34
N LEU A 126 18.57 3.54 7.76
CA LEU A 126 18.31 2.10 7.86
C LEU A 126 17.16 1.80 8.83
N ARG A 127 17.19 2.37 10.04
CA ARG A 127 16.12 2.21 11.05
C ARG A 127 14.77 2.70 10.52
N ARG A 128 14.74 3.87 9.88
CA ARG A 128 13.52 4.40 9.24
C ARG A 128 12.98 3.42 8.20
N ASN A 129 13.83 2.99 7.28
CA ASN A 129 13.42 2.14 6.16
C ASN A 129 12.92 0.78 6.65
N ASN A 130 13.54 0.20 7.67
CA ASN A 130 13.10 -1.06 8.27
C ASN A 130 11.72 -0.91 8.92
N ARG A 131 11.48 0.14 9.71
CA ARG A 131 10.16 0.41 10.32
C ARG A 131 9.05 0.61 9.29
N ILE A 132 9.34 1.39 8.25
CA ILE A 132 8.37 1.61 7.16
C ILE A 132 8.11 0.29 6.41
N SER A 133 9.15 -0.47 6.10
CA SER A 133 9.03 -1.74 5.39
C SER A 133 8.20 -2.75 6.19
N ASP A 134 8.48 -2.92 7.48
CA ASP A 134 7.72 -3.79 8.38
C ASP A 134 6.23 -3.40 8.41
N TYR A 135 5.95 -2.11 8.60
CA TYR A 135 4.58 -1.59 8.61
C TYR A 135 3.84 -1.90 7.31
N LEU A 136 4.45 -1.61 6.16
CA LEU A 136 3.84 -1.85 4.84
C LEU A 136 3.62 -3.34 4.57
N HIS A 137 4.54 -4.22 5.01
CA HIS A 137 4.35 -5.67 4.90
C HIS A 137 3.18 -6.16 5.75
N LYS A 138 3.05 -5.69 7.00
CA LYS A 138 1.92 -6.05 7.87
C LYS A 138 0.59 -5.53 7.32
N ALA A 139 0.55 -4.27 6.90
CA ALA A 139 -0.62 -3.64 6.30
C ALA A 139 -1.11 -4.38 5.04
N SER A 140 -0.20 -4.63 4.08
CA SER A 140 -0.56 -5.32 2.83
C SER A 140 -0.93 -6.78 3.07
N ARG A 141 -0.31 -7.47 4.04
CA ARG A 141 -0.71 -8.84 4.40
C ARG A 141 -2.11 -8.85 4.98
N TYR A 142 -2.41 -7.91 5.88
CA TYR A 142 -3.74 -7.80 6.47
C TYR A 142 -4.81 -7.57 5.40
N LEU A 143 -4.61 -6.62 4.49
CA LEU A 143 -5.54 -6.36 3.38
C LEU A 143 -5.78 -7.62 2.54
N VAL A 144 -4.71 -8.30 2.11
CA VAL A 144 -4.82 -9.52 1.30
C VAL A 144 -5.57 -10.62 2.06
N ASN A 145 -5.35 -10.77 3.37
CA ASN A 145 -6.11 -11.72 4.17
C ASN A 145 -7.61 -11.37 4.21
N GLN A 146 -7.96 -10.08 4.30
CA GLN A 146 -9.35 -9.63 4.21
C GLN A 146 -9.94 -9.93 2.82
N PHE A 147 -9.17 -9.75 1.75
CA PHE A 147 -9.62 -10.07 0.40
C PHE A 147 -9.87 -11.56 0.21
N VAL A 148 -8.96 -12.41 0.72
CA VAL A 148 -9.14 -13.87 0.69
C VAL A 148 -10.37 -14.28 1.50
N PHE A 149 -10.52 -13.77 2.73
CA PHE A 149 -11.66 -14.07 3.60
C PHE A 149 -13.01 -13.71 2.96
N ASN A 150 -13.08 -12.52 2.35
CA ASN A 150 -14.28 -12.04 1.66
C ASN A 150 -14.40 -12.57 0.23
N GLN A 151 -13.53 -13.50 -0.19
CA GLN A 151 -13.52 -14.10 -1.53
C GLN A 151 -13.47 -13.06 -2.66
N ILE A 152 -12.76 -11.96 -2.46
CA ILE A 152 -12.51 -10.96 -3.51
C ILE A 152 -11.76 -11.63 -4.66
N ASP A 153 -12.19 -11.34 -5.89
CA ASP A 153 -11.54 -11.79 -7.12
C ASP A 153 -10.64 -10.71 -7.71
N THR A 154 -11.06 -9.44 -7.61
CA THR A 154 -10.39 -8.31 -8.26
C THR A 154 -10.20 -7.17 -7.28
N VAL A 155 -8.97 -6.65 -7.21
CA VAL A 155 -8.61 -5.48 -6.42
C VAL A 155 -8.19 -4.35 -7.35
N ILE A 156 -8.90 -3.23 -7.27
CA ILE A 156 -8.63 -2.03 -8.05
C ILE A 156 -7.85 -1.08 -7.15
N ILE A 157 -6.71 -0.58 -7.61
CA ILE A 157 -5.89 0.35 -6.83
C ILE A 157 -5.80 1.66 -7.59
N GLY A 158 -6.24 2.73 -6.93
CA GLY A 158 -6.02 4.07 -7.43
C GLY A 158 -4.53 4.40 -7.43
N HIS A 159 -4.01 4.75 -8.62
CA HIS A 159 -2.63 5.14 -8.79
C HIS A 159 -2.43 5.96 -10.05
N ASN A 160 -1.95 7.19 -9.89
CA ASN A 160 -1.51 8.04 -10.99
C ASN A 160 0.00 7.93 -11.17
N PRO A 161 0.49 7.46 -12.34
CA PRO A 161 1.92 7.50 -12.65
C PRO A 161 2.46 8.92 -12.49
N GLY A 162 3.64 9.07 -11.89
CA GLY A 162 4.26 10.39 -11.70
C GLY A 162 3.60 11.28 -10.64
N TRP A 163 2.54 10.85 -9.95
CA TRP A 163 1.81 11.68 -8.96
C TRP A 163 2.66 12.26 -7.82
N LYS A 164 3.89 11.79 -7.62
CA LYS A 164 4.86 12.32 -6.64
C LYS A 164 5.78 13.42 -7.18
N GLN A 165 5.87 13.58 -8.50
CA GLN A 165 6.82 14.48 -9.14
C GLN A 165 6.27 15.93 -9.15
N ASP A 166 4.96 16.10 -9.30
CA ASP A 166 4.31 17.42 -9.44
C ASP A 166 3.24 17.72 -8.38
N THR A 167 3.39 17.20 -7.15
CA THR A 167 2.42 17.51 -6.09
C THR A 167 2.46 18.98 -5.69
N ASN A 168 1.37 19.73 -5.87
CA ASN A 168 1.20 21.08 -5.34
C ASN A 168 0.14 21.12 -4.22
N ILE A 169 0.37 20.37 -3.14
CA ILE A 169 -0.56 20.20 -2.00
C ILE A 169 -0.05 20.96 -0.75
N GLY A 170 0.92 21.85 -0.96
CA GLY A 170 1.62 22.62 0.07
C GLY A 170 2.86 21.91 0.65
N LYS A 171 3.89 22.68 0.98
CA LYS A 171 5.25 22.20 1.34
C LYS A 171 5.27 21.04 2.34
N ARG A 172 4.53 21.15 3.45
CA ARG A 172 4.50 20.12 4.50
C ARG A 172 3.77 18.86 4.07
N ASN A 173 2.70 18.97 3.27
CA ASN A 173 1.96 17.81 2.78
C ASN A 173 2.73 17.10 1.68
N ASN A 174 3.32 17.85 0.76
CA ASN A 174 4.20 17.33 -0.29
C ASN A 174 5.35 16.51 0.32
N GLN A 175 6.01 17.04 1.36
CA GLN A 175 7.08 16.30 2.05
C GLN A 175 6.58 14.95 2.61
N ASN A 176 5.44 14.94 3.30
CA ASN A 176 4.89 13.70 3.87
C ASN A 176 4.48 12.71 2.78
N PHE A 177 3.86 13.20 1.70
CA PHE A 177 3.41 12.40 0.57
C PHE A 177 4.58 11.76 -0.18
N CYS A 178 5.61 12.54 -0.52
CA CYS A 178 6.78 12.04 -1.22
C CYS A 178 7.53 10.99 -0.39
N GLN A 179 7.59 11.18 0.94
CA GLN A 179 8.32 10.29 1.85
C GLN A 179 7.63 8.94 2.13
N ILE A 180 6.32 8.79 1.93
CA ILE A 180 5.63 7.50 2.06
C ILE A 180 5.81 6.70 0.77
N PRO A 181 6.40 5.50 0.77
CA PRO A 181 6.73 4.80 -0.47
C PRO A 181 5.52 4.02 -1.03
N PHE A 182 4.51 4.73 -1.55
CA PHE A 182 3.30 4.13 -2.12
C PHE A 182 3.57 3.06 -3.19
N ASN A 183 4.50 3.30 -4.13
CA ASN A 183 4.82 2.29 -5.16
C ASN A 183 5.41 1.00 -4.57
N VAL A 184 6.07 1.07 -3.41
CA VAL A 184 6.50 -0.13 -2.69
C VAL A 184 5.28 -0.87 -2.13
N PHE A 185 4.31 -0.13 -1.58
CA PHE A 185 3.08 -0.70 -1.04
C PHE A 185 2.20 -1.33 -2.14
N ILE A 186 2.05 -0.67 -3.29
CA ILE A 186 1.33 -1.19 -4.47
C ILE A 186 1.96 -2.50 -4.92
N ARG A 187 3.30 -2.52 -5.13
CA ARG A 187 4.00 -3.77 -5.48
C ARG A 187 3.79 -4.87 -4.45
N MET A 188 3.74 -4.52 -3.16
CA MET A 188 3.44 -5.49 -2.10
C MET A 188 2.04 -6.08 -2.18
N LEU A 189 1.04 -5.26 -2.54
CA LEU A 189 -0.32 -5.72 -2.78
C LEU A 189 -0.37 -6.58 -4.04
N GLU A 190 0.21 -6.14 -5.16
CA GLU A 190 0.26 -6.88 -6.42
C GLU A 190 0.79 -8.30 -6.25
N TYR A 191 2.00 -8.48 -5.69
CA TYR A 191 2.56 -9.82 -5.58
C TYR A 191 1.79 -10.70 -4.59
N LYS A 192 1.26 -10.13 -3.48
CA LYS A 192 0.53 -10.91 -2.48
C LYS A 192 -0.87 -11.31 -2.97
N CYS A 193 -1.56 -10.41 -3.67
CA CYS A 193 -2.82 -10.72 -4.35
C CYS A 193 -2.59 -11.78 -5.42
N ARG A 194 -1.53 -11.63 -6.23
CA ARG A 194 -1.16 -12.61 -7.26
C ARG A 194 -0.90 -14.01 -6.67
N MET A 195 -0.20 -14.08 -5.54
CA MET A 195 0.02 -15.33 -4.79
C MET A 195 -1.28 -15.94 -4.24
N ALA A 196 -2.33 -15.15 -4.07
CA ALA A 196 -3.65 -15.59 -3.62
C ALA A 196 -4.67 -15.79 -4.77
N GLY A 197 -4.24 -15.68 -6.03
CA GLY A 197 -5.11 -15.80 -7.21
C GLY A 197 -6.04 -14.60 -7.43
N ILE A 198 -5.72 -13.46 -6.83
CA ILE A 198 -6.53 -12.23 -6.90
C ILE A 198 -5.93 -11.32 -7.98
N GLN A 199 -6.76 -10.87 -8.91
CA GLN A 199 -6.39 -9.91 -9.94
C GLN A 199 -6.18 -8.53 -9.33
N VAL A 200 -5.14 -7.81 -9.75
CA VAL A 200 -4.93 -6.41 -9.37
C VAL A 200 -4.97 -5.55 -10.62
N ILE A 201 -5.73 -4.45 -10.57
CA ILE A 201 -5.88 -3.49 -11.67
C ILE A 201 -5.52 -2.11 -11.13
N LEU A 202 -4.58 -1.42 -11.78
CA LEU A 202 -4.27 -0.04 -11.47
C LEU A 202 -5.21 0.88 -12.25
N CYS A 203 -5.79 1.87 -11.59
CA CYS A 203 -6.71 2.83 -12.19
C CYS A 203 -6.29 4.27 -11.89
N GLU A 204 -6.47 5.14 -12.87
CA GLU A 204 -6.16 6.56 -12.79
C GLU A 204 -7.24 7.32 -11.97
N GLU A 205 -6.82 8.17 -11.03
CA GLU A 205 -7.66 8.81 -10.00
C GLU A 205 -8.17 10.22 -10.37
N SER A 206 -8.05 10.69 -11.61
CA SER A 206 -8.50 12.04 -11.95
C SER A 206 -9.99 12.21 -11.69
N TYR A 207 -10.32 13.32 -11.02
CA TYR A 207 -11.67 13.75 -10.63
C TYR A 207 -12.40 12.84 -9.63
N THR A 208 -11.83 11.71 -9.20
CA THR A 208 -12.47 10.78 -8.25
C THR A 208 -12.73 11.40 -6.87
N SER A 209 -11.92 12.38 -6.47
CA SER A 209 -12.11 13.08 -5.18
C SER A 209 -13.16 14.20 -5.23
N LYS A 210 -13.65 14.57 -6.42
CA LYS A 210 -14.60 15.68 -6.61
C LYS A 210 -16.00 15.18 -6.87
N CYS A 211 -16.13 14.11 -7.67
CA CYS A 211 -17.42 13.56 -8.04
C CYS A 211 -18.10 12.85 -6.88
N SER A 212 -19.42 12.86 -6.88
CA SER A 212 -20.23 12.20 -5.86
C SER A 212 -20.60 10.78 -6.29
N PHE A 213 -20.06 9.78 -5.59
CA PHE A 213 -20.43 8.40 -5.85
C PHE A 213 -21.92 8.16 -5.53
N LEU A 214 -22.41 8.73 -4.42
CA LEU A 214 -23.79 8.55 -3.96
C LEU A 214 -24.85 9.13 -4.91
N ASP A 215 -24.46 10.09 -5.76
CA ASP A 215 -25.36 10.72 -6.74
C ASP A 215 -25.18 10.11 -8.16
N ASP A 216 -24.55 8.93 -8.23
CA ASP A 216 -24.15 8.22 -9.45
C ASP A 216 -23.45 9.13 -10.48
N GLU A 217 -22.66 10.09 -10.00
CA GLU A 217 -22.02 11.08 -10.87
C GLU A 217 -20.87 10.44 -11.67
N GLU A 218 -20.74 10.82 -12.93
CA GLU A 218 -19.64 10.37 -13.78
C GLU A 218 -18.32 11.04 -13.33
N CYS A 219 -17.27 10.23 -13.18
CA CYS A 219 -15.96 10.66 -12.70
C CYS A 219 -15.15 11.38 -13.79
N ARG A 220 -15.61 12.59 -14.15
CA ARG A 220 -14.95 13.48 -15.12
C ARG A 220 -15.00 14.93 -14.65
N LYS A 221 -14.34 15.82 -15.39
CA LYS A 221 -14.50 17.26 -15.17
C LYS A 221 -15.96 17.65 -15.43
N GLN A 222 -16.64 18.11 -14.39
CA GLN A 222 -18.01 18.65 -14.48
C GLN A 222 -17.95 20.18 -14.47
N GLN A 223 -18.95 20.83 -15.09
CA GLN A 223 -19.17 22.28 -14.92
C GLN A 223 -19.63 22.58 -13.48
N THR A 224 -20.60 21.81 -13.01
CA THR A 224 -21.11 21.85 -11.64
C THR A 224 -21.11 20.43 -11.09
N TYR A 225 -20.49 20.24 -9.93
CA TYR A 225 -20.46 18.93 -9.25
C TYR A 225 -21.72 18.77 -8.38
N LYS A 226 -22.31 17.58 -8.39
CA LYS A 226 -23.50 17.24 -7.60
C LYS A 226 -23.23 17.24 -6.09
N GLY A 227 -22.03 16.83 -5.69
CA GLY A 227 -21.58 16.83 -4.30
C GLY A 227 -20.38 17.72 -4.07
N LYS A 228 -19.99 17.84 -2.80
CA LYS A 228 -18.79 18.60 -2.42
C LYS A 228 -18.08 18.01 -1.21
N ARG A 229 -16.75 18.08 -1.24
CA ARG A 229 -15.93 17.85 -0.07
C ARG A 229 -16.05 19.04 0.88
N ILE A 230 -16.56 18.80 2.09
CA ILE A 230 -16.74 19.87 3.10
C ILE A 230 -15.41 20.17 3.77
N HIS A 231 -14.75 19.12 4.27
CA HIS A 231 -13.40 19.18 4.82
C HIS A 231 -12.71 17.83 4.66
N ARG A 232 -11.48 17.72 5.15
CA ARG A 232 -10.75 16.45 5.12
C ARG A 232 -11.52 15.37 5.87
N GLY A 233 -11.78 14.26 5.20
CA GLY A 233 -12.51 13.12 5.76
C GLY A 233 -14.04 13.22 5.69
N LEU A 234 -14.63 14.30 5.15
CA LEU A 234 -16.08 14.44 5.03
C LEU A 234 -16.49 14.96 3.64
N TYR A 235 -17.39 14.23 3.00
CA TYR A 235 -18.00 14.55 1.71
C TYR A 235 -19.52 14.61 1.87
N LYS A 236 -20.16 15.57 1.20
CA LYS A 236 -21.61 15.78 1.22
C LYS A 236 -22.15 15.58 -0.20
N SER A 237 -23.11 14.68 -0.35
CA SER A 237 -23.83 14.46 -1.62
C SER A 237 -24.84 15.58 -1.91
N GLN A 238 -25.44 15.57 -3.10
CA GLN A 238 -26.46 16.55 -3.51
C GLN A 238 -27.64 16.58 -2.53
N ASN A 239 -28.11 15.40 -2.13
CA ASN A 239 -29.24 15.23 -1.20
C ASN A 239 -28.83 15.42 0.27
N GLY A 240 -27.60 15.88 0.54
CA GLY A 240 -27.12 16.21 1.86
C GLY A 240 -26.60 15.05 2.71
N LYS A 241 -26.56 13.83 2.15
CA LYS A 241 -25.98 12.66 2.82
C LYS A 241 -24.47 12.84 3.01
N LEU A 242 -23.97 12.35 4.14
CA LEU A 242 -22.57 12.47 4.51
C LEU A 242 -21.87 11.12 4.38
N ILE A 243 -20.72 11.11 3.72
CA ILE A 243 -19.83 9.95 3.59
C ILE A 243 -18.39 10.38 3.81
N ASN A 244 -17.52 9.46 4.19
CA ASN A 244 -16.10 9.77 4.26
C ASN A 244 -15.56 10.11 2.86
N ALA A 245 -14.80 11.20 2.77
CA ALA A 245 -14.27 11.67 1.48
C ALA A 245 -13.31 10.68 0.80
N ASP A 246 -12.51 9.94 1.59
CA ASP A 246 -11.56 8.97 1.05
C ASP A 246 -12.30 7.66 0.66
N GLN A 247 -13.39 7.32 1.36
CA GLN A 247 -14.29 6.22 0.97
C GLN A 247 -15.03 6.54 -0.35
N ASN A 248 -15.52 7.77 -0.52
CA ASN A 248 -16.10 8.25 -1.78
C ASN A 248 -15.05 8.19 -2.91
N GLY A 249 -13.80 8.56 -2.64
CA GLY A 249 -12.69 8.42 -3.58
C GLY A 249 -12.50 6.97 -4.03
N SER A 250 -12.40 6.04 -3.08
CA SER A 250 -12.28 4.60 -3.35
C SER A 250 -13.45 4.04 -4.18
N LEU A 251 -14.69 4.42 -3.88
CA LEU A 251 -15.87 4.00 -4.65
C LEU A 251 -15.88 4.58 -6.07
N ASN A 252 -15.42 5.81 -6.25
CA ASN A 252 -15.27 6.42 -7.56
C ASN A 252 -14.18 5.74 -8.41
N ILE A 253 -13.07 5.33 -7.78
CA ILE A 253 -12.03 4.52 -8.44
C ILE A 253 -12.64 3.19 -8.92
N LEU A 254 -13.42 2.52 -8.07
CA LEU A 254 -14.11 1.29 -8.41
C LEU A 254 -15.02 1.48 -9.63
N LYS A 255 -15.90 2.49 -9.59
CA LYS A 255 -16.83 2.81 -10.67
C LYS A 255 -16.10 3.08 -11.98
N LYS A 256 -15.07 3.94 -11.94
CA LYS A 256 -14.31 4.34 -13.13
C LYS A 256 -13.63 3.14 -13.80
N ALA A 257 -12.97 2.29 -13.02
CA ALA A 257 -12.33 1.09 -13.54
C ALA A 257 -13.34 0.10 -14.14
N LEU A 258 -14.49 -0.11 -13.49
CA LEU A 258 -15.51 -1.01 -14.03
C LEU A 258 -16.23 -0.48 -15.26
N LEU A 259 -16.36 0.84 -15.40
CA LEU A 259 -16.82 1.45 -16.64
C LEU A 259 -15.85 1.14 -17.80
N THR A 260 -14.54 1.27 -17.56
CA THR A 260 -13.52 0.93 -18.57
C THR A 260 -13.52 -0.55 -18.93
N LEU A 261 -13.82 -1.43 -17.98
CA LEU A 261 -13.88 -2.89 -18.20
C LEU A 261 -15.24 -3.36 -18.78
N GLY A 262 -16.22 -2.48 -18.94
CA GLY A 262 -17.58 -2.86 -19.35
C GLY A 262 -18.35 -3.70 -18.33
N GLN A 263 -17.94 -3.66 -17.05
CA GLN A 263 -18.52 -4.45 -15.95
C GLN A 263 -19.40 -3.61 -15.01
N TRP A 264 -19.47 -2.29 -15.21
CA TRP A 264 -20.32 -1.41 -14.39
C TRP A 264 -21.79 -1.54 -14.79
N ASN A 265 -22.65 -1.85 -13.82
CA ASN A 265 -24.09 -1.98 -14.02
C ASN A 265 -24.86 -1.60 -12.75
N ARG A 266 -26.19 -1.52 -12.86
CA ARG A 266 -27.08 -1.11 -11.76
C ARG A 266 -27.00 -2.04 -10.54
N LEU A 267 -26.82 -3.34 -10.75
CA LEU A 267 -26.68 -4.30 -9.66
C LEU A 267 -25.40 -4.02 -8.85
N MET A 268 -24.27 -3.83 -9.54
CA MET A 268 -22.99 -3.50 -8.92
C MET A 268 -23.06 -2.18 -8.14
N TYR A 269 -23.72 -1.16 -8.71
CA TYR A 269 -23.94 0.10 -8.02
C TYR A 269 -24.73 -0.08 -6.72
N GLN A 270 -25.84 -0.82 -6.76
CA GLN A 270 -26.66 -1.07 -5.57
C GLN A 270 -25.90 -1.85 -4.49
N GLN A 271 -25.15 -2.89 -4.87
CA GLN A 271 -24.31 -3.65 -3.93
C GLN A 271 -23.27 -2.75 -3.23
N CYS A 272 -22.64 -1.83 -3.98
CA CYS A 272 -21.74 -0.84 -3.41
C CYS A 272 -22.47 0.10 -2.44
N LEU A 273 -23.65 0.62 -2.79
CA LEU A 273 -24.43 1.47 -1.89
C LEU A 273 -24.80 0.75 -0.60
N ASP A 274 -25.39 -0.45 -0.71
CA ASP A 274 -25.87 -1.21 0.44
C ASP A 274 -24.77 -1.51 1.46
N ARG A 275 -23.54 -1.76 0.98
CA ARG A 275 -22.38 -2.05 1.83
C ARG A 275 -21.67 -0.83 2.37
N ASN A 276 -21.72 0.32 1.69
CA ASN A 276 -20.85 1.45 2.01
C ASN A 276 -21.59 2.66 2.57
N GLU A 277 -22.89 2.80 2.30
CA GLU A 277 -23.66 3.97 2.74
C GLU A 277 -23.93 3.97 4.25
N LYS A 278 -24.22 2.79 4.82
CA LYS A 278 -24.62 2.64 6.23
C LYS A 278 -23.52 2.08 7.12
N ALA A 279 -22.48 1.47 6.54
CA ALA A 279 -21.43 0.83 7.32
C ALA A 279 -20.46 1.85 7.90
N ALA A 280 -20.13 1.69 9.18
CA ALA A 280 -19.06 2.46 9.80
C ALA A 280 -17.70 2.03 9.22
N LEU A 281 -16.81 3.00 9.00
CA LEU A 281 -15.44 2.71 8.56
C LEU A 281 -14.67 1.96 9.63
N ILE A 282 -14.36 0.70 9.35
CA ILE A 282 -13.55 -0.15 10.22
C ILE A 282 -12.10 0.35 10.13
N ARG A 283 -11.51 0.76 11.25
CA ARG A 283 -10.11 1.23 11.28
C ARG A 283 -9.21 0.14 11.81
N TYR A 284 -8.27 -0.30 10.98
CA TYR A 284 -7.24 -1.24 11.39
C TYR A 284 -5.94 -0.52 11.79
N ASN A 285 -5.57 -0.70 13.05
CA ASN A 285 -4.31 -0.25 13.59
C ASN A 285 -3.25 -1.33 13.38
N VAL A 286 -2.41 -1.14 12.37
CA VAL A 286 -1.31 -2.07 12.06
C VAL A 286 -0.36 -2.18 13.27
N PRO A 287 -0.03 -3.40 13.73
CA PRO A 287 0.90 -3.61 14.84
C PRO A 287 2.26 -2.99 14.59
N ARG A 288 2.73 -2.20 15.55
CA ARG A 288 3.96 -1.40 15.45
C ARG A 288 5.15 -2.21 15.96
N SER A 289 6.29 -2.09 15.27
CA SER A 289 7.60 -2.55 15.73
C SER A 289 8.34 -1.48 16.54
#